data_AF-X0Y8P0-F1
#
_entry.id   AF-X0Y8P0-F1
#
_cell.length_a   1.000
_cell.length_b   1.000
_cell.length_c   1.000
_cell.angle_alpha   90.00
_cell.angle_beta   90.00
_cell.angle_gamma   90.00
#
_symmetry.space_group_name_H-M   'P 1'
#
loop_
_entity.id
_entity.type
_entity.pdbx_description
1 polymer ?
#
loop_
_entity_poly.entity_id
_entity_poly.type
_entity_poly.pdbx_seq_one_letter_code
_entity_poly.pdbx_strand_id
1 'polypeptide(L)'
;EIAKAKNFLEETKSKYYDEIKLRPGVTQEQQKAMDFFNRYNKEQQIAEKHHEVFKNKTNDYFTNNFEGFDFDLGEKKFRYKISNANDVAEKQSNLNTFVKKFLNKEGEVVDTVGYHKAIYAAENADTIANHFYEQGKADAVKNMMAKSKNITNEPRPQANGDMFINGLKVRAITGADSSKLKIKTKNNNN
;
A
#
# COMPACT_ATOMS: atom_id res chain seq x y z
N GLU A 1 -84.83 -2.93 -28.47
CA GLU A 1 -83.88 -3.24 -27.37
C GLU A 1 -82.50 -3.67 -27.86
N ILE A 2 -82.40 -4.48 -28.93
CA ILE A 2 -81.12 -4.96 -29.51
C ILE A 2 -80.17 -3.82 -29.93
N ALA A 3 -80.69 -2.72 -30.49
CA ALA A 3 -79.87 -1.57 -30.88
C ALA A 3 -79.21 -0.85 -29.69
N LYS A 4 -79.88 -0.82 -28.52
CA LYS A 4 -79.32 -0.23 -27.30
C LYS A 4 -78.22 -1.11 -26.71
N ALA A 5 -78.40 -2.44 -26.75
CA ALA A 5 -77.39 -3.39 -26.30
C ALA A 5 -76.13 -3.36 -27.17
N LYS A 6 -76.28 -3.22 -28.50
CA LYS A 6 -75.14 -3.08 -29.42
C LYS A 6 -74.36 -1.79 -29.18
N ASN A 7 -75.06 -0.66 -29.02
CA ASN A 7 -74.42 0.61 -28.70
C ASN A 7 -73.72 0.56 -27.35
N PHE A 8 -74.34 -0.03 -26.33
CA PHE A 8 -73.72 -0.20 -25.02
C PHE A 8 -72.45 -1.06 -25.11
N LEU A 9 -72.45 -2.14 -25.88
CA LEU A 9 -71.29 -3.03 -26.03
C LEU A 9 -70.15 -2.37 -26.82
N GLU A 10 -70.46 -1.61 -27.87
CA GLU A 10 -69.44 -0.83 -28.60
C GLU A 10 -68.88 0.31 -27.75
N GLU A 11 -69.71 0.99 -26.96
CA GLU A 11 -69.26 2.07 -26.07
C GLU A 11 -68.40 1.51 -24.93
N THR A 12 -68.75 0.34 -24.38
CA THR A 12 -67.96 -0.34 -23.34
C THR A 12 -66.66 -0.87 -23.92
N LYS A 13 -66.67 -1.40 -25.15
CA LYS A 13 -65.47 -1.84 -25.87
C LYS A 13 -64.54 -0.67 -26.17
N SER A 14 -65.07 0.47 -26.64
CA SER A 14 -64.27 1.69 -26.85
C SER A 14 -63.66 2.15 -25.54
N LYS A 15 -64.44 2.25 -24.46
CA LYS A 15 -63.93 2.64 -23.13
C LYS A 15 -62.83 1.69 -22.62
N TYR A 16 -62.98 0.38 -22.80
CA TYR A 16 -61.99 -0.60 -22.37
C TYR A 16 -60.71 -0.56 -23.23
N TYR A 17 -60.83 -0.39 -24.55
CA TYR A 17 -59.69 -0.24 -25.44
C TYR A 17 -58.99 1.12 -25.26
N ASP A 18 -59.75 2.17 -25.00
CA ASP A 18 -59.25 3.49 -24.68
C ASP A 18 -58.53 3.46 -23.33
N GLU A 19 -59.03 2.77 -22.29
CA GLU A 19 -58.31 2.59 -21.01
C GLU A 19 -57.02 1.76 -21.14
N ILE A 20 -56.98 0.76 -22.02
CA ILE A 20 -55.76 -0.02 -22.28
C ILE A 20 -54.74 0.80 -23.08
N LYS A 21 -55.19 1.63 -24.03
CA LYS A 21 -54.33 2.49 -24.87
C LYS A 21 -53.96 3.82 -24.21
N LEU A 22 -54.81 4.33 -23.31
CA LEU A 22 -54.61 5.47 -22.40
C LEU A 22 -53.98 5.02 -21.09
N ARG A 23 -53.15 3.97 -21.10
CA ARG A 23 -52.07 3.86 -20.13
C ARG A 23 -50.84 4.59 -20.70
N PRO A 24 -50.73 5.93 -20.61
CA PRO A 24 -49.43 6.56 -20.71
C PRO A 24 -48.72 6.21 -19.40
N GLY A 25 -47.82 5.26 -19.45
CA GLY A 25 -47.13 4.89 -18.22
C GLY A 25 -46.07 3.88 -18.53
N VAL A 26 -44.87 4.37 -18.83
CA VAL A 26 -43.67 3.66 -18.38
C VAL A 26 -43.97 3.18 -16.97
N THR A 27 -43.89 1.87 -16.74
CA THR A 27 -44.13 1.32 -15.40
C THR A 27 -43.25 2.07 -14.41
N GLN A 28 -43.64 2.18 -13.14
CA GLN A 28 -42.84 2.90 -12.15
C GLN A 28 -41.38 2.41 -12.12
N GLU A 29 -41.15 1.13 -12.44
CA GLU A 29 -39.82 0.54 -12.63
C GLU A 29 -39.10 1.06 -13.88
N GLN A 30 -39.77 1.20 -15.02
CA GLN A 30 -39.18 1.76 -16.24
C GLN A 30 -38.80 3.24 -16.07
N GLN A 31 -39.62 4.03 -15.37
CA GLN A 31 -39.28 5.42 -15.07
C GLN A 31 -38.08 5.51 -14.12
N LYS A 32 -38.06 4.69 -13.06
CA LYS A 32 -36.90 4.57 -12.16
C LYS A 32 -35.63 4.10 -12.89
N ALA A 33 -35.74 3.18 -13.84
CA ALA A 33 -34.60 2.70 -14.63
C ALA A 33 -34.05 3.80 -15.54
N MET A 34 -34.93 4.57 -16.18
CA MET A 34 -34.54 5.72 -17.00
C MET A 34 -33.87 6.81 -16.15
N ASP A 35 -34.45 7.14 -14.99
CA ASP A 35 -33.86 8.09 -14.05
C ASP A 35 -32.51 7.62 -13.52
N PHE A 36 -32.38 6.33 -13.20
CA PHE A 36 -31.11 5.72 -12.80
C PHE A 36 -30.06 5.84 -13.91
N PHE A 37 -30.41 5.49 -15.14
CA PHE A 37 -29.49 5.58 -16.29
C PHE A 37 -29.05 7.02 -16.54
N ASN A 38 -29.98 7.98 -16.53
CA ASN A 38 -29.68 9.39 -16.70
C ASN A 38 -28.79 9.93 -15.58
N ARG A 39 -29.07 9.55 -14.32
CA ARG A 39 -28.24 9.91 -13.17
C ARG A 39 -26.85 9.30 -13.28
N TYR A 40 -26.75 8.01 -13.60
CA TYR A 40 -25.49 7.32 -13.78
C TYR A 40 -24.63 7.99 -14.86
N ASN A 41 -25.20 8.29 -16.03
CA ASN A 41 -24.46 8.98 -17.10
C ASN A 41 -23.96 10.36 -16.67
N LYS A 42 -24.79 11.10 -15.93
CA LYS A 42 -24.40 12.41 -15.39
C LYS A 42 -23.28 12.28 -14.35
N GLU A 43 -23.36 11.28 -13.47
CA GLU A 43 -22.31 10.97 -12.49
C GLU A 43 -21.00 10.55 -13.16
N GLN A 44 -21.05 9.76 -14.25
CA GLN A 44 -19.87 9.39 -15.04
C GLN A 44 -19.20 10.62 -15.64
N GLN A 45 -19.96 11.52 -16.28
CA GLN A 45 -19.41 12.76 -16.83
C GLN A 45 -18.77 13.65 -15.75
N ILE A 46 -19.38 13.74 -14.58
CA ILE A 46 -18.84 14.48 -13.44
C ILE A 46 -17.54 13.82 -12.95
N ALA A 47 -17.51 12.49 -12.80
CA ALA A 47 -16.33 11.74 -12.39
C ALA A 47 -15.17 11.89 -13.38
N GLU A 48 -15.43 11.84 -14.69
CA GLU A 48 -14.44 12.08 -15.74
C GLU A 48 -13.85 13.48 -15.64
N LYS A 49 -14.69 14.50 -15.48
CA LYS A 49 -14.23 15.89 -15.29
C LYS A 49 -13.38 16.05 -14.04
N HIS A 50 -13.80 15.47 -12.91
CA HIS A 50 -12.99 15.50 -11.69
C HIS A 50 -11.66 14.79 -11.86
N HIS A 51 -11.64 13.66 -12.56
CA HIS A 51 -10.43 12.92 -12.86
C HIS A 51 -9.46 13.72 -13.73
N GLU A 52 -9.96 14.38 -14.78
CA GLU A 52 -9.16 15.23 -15.65
C GLU A 52 -8.57 16.43 -14.90
N VAL A 53 -9.38 17.11 -14.09
CA VAL A 53 -8.93 18.23 -13.25
C VAL A 53 -7.84 17.77 -12.27
N PHE A 54 -8.03 16.62 -11.64
CA PHE A 54 -7.02 16.04 -10.73
C PHE A 54 -5.72 15.73 -11.48
N LYS A 55 -5.80 15.03 -12.62
CA LYS A 55 -4.64 14.71 -13.45
C LYS A 55 -3.85 15.94 -13.86
N ASN A 56 -4.54 16.98 -14.34
CA ASN A 56 -3.90 18.22 -14.77
C ASN A 56 -3.22 18.94 -13.61
N LYS A 57 -3.89 19.05 -12.45
CA LYS A 57 -3.30 19.65 -11.24
C LYS A 57 -2.07 18.88 -10.74
N THR A 58 -2.13 17.55 -10.74
CA THR A 58 -1.00 16.71 -10.31
C THR A 58 0.18 16.88 -11.25
N ASN A 59 -0.05 16.85 -12.57
CA ASN A 59 1.02 17.06 -13.54
C ASN A 59 1.62 18.47 -13.43
N ASP A 60 0.80 19.50 -13.27
CA ASP A 60 1.27 20.88 -13.09
C ASP A 60 2.13 21.02 -11.81
N TYR A 61 1.66 20.43 -10.70
CA TYR A 61 2.42 20.41 -9.44
C TYR A 61 3.80 19.80 -9.59
N PHE A 62 3.89 18.59 -10.17
CA PHE A 62 5.16 17.88 -10.35
C PHE A 62 6.07 18.48 -11.43
N THR A 63 5.53 19.22 -12.39
CA THR A 63 6.32 19.85 -13.47
C THR A 63 6.91 21.19 -13.04
N ASN A 64 6.09 22.05 -12.39
CA ASN A 64 6.44 23.45 -12.20
C ASN A 64 6.79 23.80 -10.75
N ASN A 65 6.14 23.15 -9.78
CA ASN A 65 6.16 23.60 -8.37
C ASN A 65 6.84 22.61 -7.43
N PHE A 66 7.26 21.44 -7.92
CA PHE A 66 7.78 20.38 -7.07
C PHE A 66 9.28 20.51 -6.83
N GLU A 67 9.65 20.87 -5.59
CA GLU A 67 11.05 20.97 -5.17
C GLU A 67 11.54 19.75 -4.37
N GLY A 68 10.62 18.88 -3.96
CA GLY A 68 10.83 17.73 -3.08
C GLY A 68 9.68 17.57 -2.08
N PHE A 69 9.67 16.45 -1.36
CA PHE A 69 8.77 16.24 -0.22
C PHE A 69 9.44 16.75 1.05
N ASP A 70 8.80 17.69 1.73
CA ASP A 70 9.29 18.22 3.00
C ASP A 70 8.82 17.32 4.14
N PHE A 71 9.76 16.85 4.95
CA PHE A 71 9.53 16.03 6.14
C PHE A 71 9.96 16.78 7.40
N ASP A 72 9.13 16.71 8.44
CA ASP A 72 9.48 17.24 9.76
C ASP A 72 10.10 16.13 10.64
N LEU A 73 11.38 16.29 10.98
CA LEU A 73 12.15 15.36 11.81
C LEU A 73 12.37 15.95 13.23
N GLY A 74 11.34 16.61 13.75
CA GLY A 74 11.30 17.23 15.07
C GLY A 74 11.93 18.62 15.06
N GLU A 75 13.25 18.71 15.22
CA GLU A 75 13.96 20.00 15.24
C GLU A 75 14.45 20.43 13.85
N LYS A 76 14.38 19.53 12.86
CA LYS A 76 14.94 19.75 11.53
C LYS A 76 13.91 19.40 10.47
N LYS A 77 13.78 20.29 9.49
CA LYS A 77 13.04 20.02 8.26
C LYS A 77 13.99 19.49 7.21
N PHE A 78 13.64 18.38 6.59
CA PHE A 78 14.43 17.76 5.53
C PHE A 78 13.61 17.65 4.26
N ARG A 79 14.19 18.10 3.15
CA ARG A 79 13.56 17.98 1.83
C ARG A 79 14.09 16.76 1.10
N TYR A 80 13.21 15.79 0.86
CA TYR A 80 13.52 14.61 0.06
C TYR A 80 13.24 14.87 -1.41
N LYS A 81 14.30 14.97 -2.22
CA LYS A 81 14.20 15.10 -3.67
C LYS A 81 14.08 13.72 -4.31
N ILE A 82 13.07 13.56 -5.17
CA ILE A 82 12.93 12.36 -6.00
C ILE A 82 13.69 12.54 -7.33
N SER A 83 14.28 11.45 -7.81
CA SER A 83 15.09 11.48 -9.04
C SER A 83 14.26 11.68 -10.31
N ASN A 84 13.00 11.22 -10.33
CA ASN A 84 12.12 11.32 -11.49
C ASN A 84 10.72 11.78 -11.06
N ALA A 85 10.49 13.10 -11.10
CA ALA A 85 9.21 13.70 -10.76
C ALA A 85 8.08 13.29 -11.74
N ASN A 86 8.41 13.08 -13.01
CA ASN A 86 7.42 12.72 -14.04
C ASN A 86 6.82 11.33 -13.81
N ASP A 87 7.66 10.35 -13.45
CA ASP A 87 7.19 8.98 -13.12
C ASP A 87 6.29 8.99 -11.87
N VAL A 88 6.61 9.83 -10.89
CA VAL A 88 5.76 10.01 -9.69
C VAL A 88 4.45 10.70 -10.05
N ALA A 89 4.47 11.73 -10.89
CA ALA A 89 3.27 12.41 -11.37
C ALA A 89 2.33 11.44 -12.08
N GLU A 90 2.84 10.61 -12.98
CA GLU A 90 2.05 9.61 -13.70
C GLU A 90 1.39 8.62 -12.72
N LYS A 91 2.16 8.09 -11.77
CA LYS A 91 1.67 7.13 -10.76
C LYS A 91 0.65 7.74 -9.80
N GLN A 92 0.80 9.02 -9.45
CA GLN A 92 -0.08 9.72 -8.50
C GLN A 92 -1.28 10.41 -9.16
N SER A 93 -1.26 10.60 -10.48
CA SER A 93 -2.37 11.21 -11.24
C SER A 93 -3.63 10.34 -11.30
N ASN A 94 -3.56 9.09 -10.85
CA ASN A 94 -4.70 8.18 -10.81
C ASN A 94 -4.75 7.42 -9.48
N LEU A 95 -5.79 7.69 -8.69
CA LEU A 95 -6.04 7.03 -7.40
C LEU A 95 -6.17 5.51 -7.55
N ASN A 96 -6.72 5.02 -8.67
CA ASN A 96 -6.87 3.59 -8.92
C ASN A 96 -5.51 2.91 -9.09
N THR A 97 -4.46 3.61 -9.54
CA THR A 97 -3.11 3.04 -9.67
C THR A 97 -2.55 2.63 -8.30
N PHE A 98 -2.87 3.37 -7.24
CA PHE A 98 -2.48 3.01 -5.88
C PHE A 98 -3.26 1.81 -5.37
N VAL A 99 -4.59 1.88 -5.41
CA VAL A 99 -5.47 0.85 -4.84
C VAL A 99 -5.30 -0.49 -5.56
N LYS A 100 -5.18 -0.49 -6.90
CA LYS A 100 -4.99 -1.71 -7.70
C LYS A 100 -3.78 -2.57 -7.31
N LYS A 101 -2.77 -2.00 -6.63
CA LYS A 101 -1.61 -2.78 -6.15
C LYS A 101 -1.99 -3.80 -5.08
N PHE A 102 -3.11 -3.59 -4.40
CA PHE A 102 -3.58 -4.41 -3.30
C PHE A 102 -4.79 -5.27 -3.68
N LEU A 103 -5.31 -5.12 -4.91
CA LEU A 103 -6.51 -5.82 -5.39
C LEU A 103 -6.15 -6.96 -6.36
N ASN A 104 -6.98 -8.00 -6.40
CA ASN A 104 -6.96 -8.99 -7.49
C ASN A 104 -7.67 -8.45 -8.76
N LYS A 105 -7.74 -9.29 -9.79
CA LYS A 105 -8.43 -8.98 -11.07
C LYS A 105 -9.94 -8.76 -10.89
N GLU A 106 -10.52 -9.30 -9.82
CA GLU A 106 -11.95 -9.23 -9.50
C GLU A 106 -12.28 -8.02 -8.61
N GLY A 107 -11.26 -7.28 -8.13
CA GLY A 107 -11.41 -6.10 -7.29
C GLY A 107 -11.41 -6.37 -5.79
N GLU A 108 -11.13 -7.59 -5.35
CA GLU A 108 -11.03 -7.95 -3.94
C GLU A 108 -9.64 -7.65 -3.39
N VAL A 109 -9.58 -7.19 -2.13
CA VAL A 109 -8.31 -6.90 -1.45
C VAL A 109 -7.60 -8.20 -1.09
N VAL A 110 -6.48 -8.49 -1.74
CA VAL A 110 -5.66 -9.67 -1.46
C VAL A 110 -4.60 -9.37 -0.41
N ASP A 111 -4.01 -8.17 -0.45
CA ASP A 111 -2.98 -7.75 0.50
C ASP A 111 -3.55 -6.71 1.47
N THR A 112 -4.32 -7.20 2.44
CA THR A 112 -4.96 -6.36 3.47
C THR A 112 -3.93 -5.69 4.37
N VAL A 113 -2.87 -6.42 4.75
CA VAL A 113 -1.80 -5.91 5.62
C VAL A 113 -1.03 -4.80 4.91
N GLY A 114 -0.62 -5.03 3.66
CA GLY A 114 0.07 -4.02 2.85
C GLY A 114 -0.78 -2.79 2.59
N TYR A 115 -2.07 -2.98 2.31
CA TYR A 115 -3.01 -1.88 2.11
C TYR A 115 -3.08 -0.96 3.34
N HIS A 116 -3.37 -1.53 4.53
CA HIS A 116 -3.46 -0.74 5.75
C HIS A 116 -2.12 -0.11 6.14
N LYS A 117 -1.00 -0.82 5.93
CA LYS A 117 0.33 -0.27 6.15
C LYS A 117 0.61 0.94 5.25
N ALA A 118 0.20 0.87 3.98
CA ALA A 118 0.40 1.96 3.03
C ALA A 118 -0.48 3.18 3.37
N ILE A 119 -1.73 2.97 3.78
CA ILE A 119 -2.61 4.04 4.26
C ILE A 119 -2.03 4.70 5.52
N TYR A 120 -1.67 3.90 6.52
CA TYR A 120 -1.07 4.42 7.75
C TYR A 120 0.21 5.22 7.47
N ALA A 121 1.05 4.73 6.55
CA ALA A 121 2.27 5.43 6.15
C ALA A 121 2.00 6.75 5.41
N ALA A 122 0.95 6.81 4.58
CA ALA A 122 0.54 8.04 3.91
C ALA A 122 0.04 9.10 4.90
N GLU A 123 -0.67 8.68 5.95
CA GLU A 123 -1.19 9.57 6.99
C GLU A 123 -0.12 10.02 8.00
N ASN A 124 0.90 9.19 8.23
CA ASN A 124 1.88 9.38 9.31
C ASN A 124 3.33 9.46 8.78
N ALA A 125 3.51 10.01 7.58
CA ALA A 125 4.81 10.02 6.89
C ALA A 125 5.90 10.72 7.72
N ASP A 126 5.58 11.88 8.32
CA ASP A 126 6.50 12.63 9.19
C ASP A 126 6.85 11.87 10.47
N THR A 127 5.85 11.29 11.14
CA THR A 127 6.06 10.50 12.37
C THR A 127 6.99 9.32 12.12
N ILE A 128 6.79 8.61 11.00
CA ILE A 128 7.63 7.47 10.62
C ILE A 128 9.05 7.95 10.31
N ALA A 129 9.18 9.03 9.53
CA ALA A 129 10.49 9.61 9.20
C ALA A 129 11.24 10.05 10.45
N ASN A 130 10.56 10.70 11.40
CA ASN A 130 11.13 11.12 12.67
C ASN A 130 11.58 9.93 13.53
N HIS A 131 10.76 8.89 13.65
CA HIS A 131 11.12 7.68 14.40
C HIS A 131 12.45 7.07 13.91
N PHE A 132 12.59 6.90 12.59
CA PHE A 132 13.84 6.35 12.03
C PHE A 132 15.02 7.31 12.12
N TYR A 133 14.77 8.62 12.06
CA TYR A 133 15.80 9.62 12.28
C TYR A 133 16.36 9.58 13.70
N GLU A 134 15.48 9.50 14.71
CA GLU A 134 15.87 9.37 16.12
C GLU A 134 16.58 8.04 16.39
N GLN A 135 16.09 6.94 15.84
CA GLN A 135 16.75 5.63 15.93
C GLN A 135 18.17 5.69 15.34
N GLY A 136 18.34 6.31 14.16
CA GLY A 136 19.64 6.50 13.54
C GLY A 136 20.61 7.32 14.39
N LYS A 137 20.13 8.39 15.05
CA LYS A 137 20.93 9.16 16.01
C LYS A 137 21.35 8.30 17.21
N ALA A 138 20.41 7.55 17.80
CA ALA A 138 20.68 6.71 18.95
C ALA A 138 21.72 5.60 18.63
N ASP A 139 21.59 4.95 17.48
CA ASP A 139 22.53 3.92 17.02
C ASP A 139 23.91 4.50 16.72
N ALA A 140 23.99 5.70 16.16
CA ALA A 140 25.27 6.38 15.95
C ALA A 140 25.99 6.67 17.28
N VAL A 141 25.27 7.21 18.28
CA VAL A 141 25.83 7.46 19.62
C VAL A 141 26.26 6.15 20.29
N LYS A 142 25.45 5.09 20.19
CA LYS A 142 25.78 3.76 20.73
C LYS A 142 27.04 3.19 20.08
N ASN A 143 27.17 3.31 18.75
CA ASN A 143 28.36 2.86 18.03
C ASN A 143 29.62 3.69 18.38
N MET A 144 29.48 5.00 18.57
CA MET A 144 30.59 5.84 19.04
C MET A 144 31.04 5.47 20.44
N MET A 145 30.10 5.23 21.36
CA MET A 145 30.38 4.76 22.72
C MET A 145 31.02 3.36 22.73
N ALA A 146 30.59 2.47 21.83
CA ALA A 146 31.19 1.15 21.68
C ALA A 146 32.64 1.25 21.16
N LYS A 147 32.88 2.08 20.14
CA LYS A 147 34.24 2.37 19.62
C LYS A 147 35.13 3.01 20.69
N SER A 148 34.63 4.00 21.43
CA SER A 148 35.42 4.70 22.46
C SER A 148 35.77 3.80 23.64
N LYS A 149 34.88 2.86 24.00
CA LYS A 149 35.14 1.85 25.03
C LYS A 149 35.87 0.61 24.50
N ASN A 150 36.26 0.59 23.23
CA ASN A 150 36.85 -0.56 22.54
C ASN A 150 36.03 -1.86 22.72
N ILE A 151 34.69 -1.71 22.78
CA ILE A 151 33.73 -2.80 22.88
C ILE A 151 33.33 -3.17 21.46
N THR A 152 33.93 -4.22 20.92
CA THR A 152 33.49 -4.83 19.66
C THR A 152 32.19 -5.59 19.92
N ASN A 153 31.11 -5.25 19.22
CA ASN A 153 29.84 -6.00 19.24
C ASN A 153 29.90 -7.30 18.41
N GLU A 154 31.02 -7.57 17.74
CA GLU A 154 31.31 -8.89 17.20
C GLU A 154 31.40 -9.90 18.37
N PRO A 155 30.92 -11.15 18.19
CA PRO A 155 31.14 -12.20 19.17
C PRO A 155 32.63 -12.24 19.49
N ARG A 156 33.00 -11.82 20.71
CA ARG A 156 34.39 -11.79 21.14
C ARG A 156 34.97 -13.19 20.89
N PRO A 157 36.04 -13.37 20.08
CA PRO A 157 36.70 -14.65 20.00
C PRO A 157 37.06 -15.03 21.43
N GLN A 158 36.51 -16.14 21.93
CA GLN A 158 36.68 -16.50 23.34
C GLN A 158 38.17 -16.55 23.64
N ALA A 159 38.64 -15.65 24.50
CA ALA A 159 40.05 -15.54 24.83
C ALA A 159 40.56 -16.76 25.61
N ASN A 160 39.70 -17.69 26.01
CA ASN A 160 40.08 -18.90 26.73
C ASN A 160 39.08 -20.03 26.45
N GLY A 161 39.51 -21.06 25.71
CA GLY A 161 38.85 -22.37 25.72
C GLY A 161 38.44 -22.87 24.33
N ASP A 162 39.26 -23.76 23.77
CA ASP A 162 38.96 -24.70 22.70
C ASP A 162 38.44 -24.10 21.37
N MET A 163 39.35 -23.89 20.41
CA MET A 163 39.01 -23.52 19.03
C MET A 163 38.88 -24.78 18.17
N PHE A 164 37.82 -24.87 17.37
CA PHE A 164 37.67 -25.92 16.36
C PHE A 164 38.06 -25.37 15.00
N ILE A 165 39.12 -25.90 14.39
CA ILE A 165 39.55 -25.56 13.04
C ILE A 165 39.41 -26.83 12.18
N ASN A 166 38.53 -26.82 11.18
CA ASN A 166 38.28 -27.95 10.27
C ASN A 166 38.05 -29.30 10.99
N GLY A 167 37.25 -29.30 12.06
CA GLY A 167 36.96 -30.51 12.85
C GLY A 167 38.04 -30.91 13.86
N LEU A 168 39.17 -30.20 13.90
CA LEU A 168 40.25 -30.41 14.86
C LEU A 168 40.07 -29.49 16.07
N LYS A 169 39.97 -30.09 17.26
CA LYS A 169 39.88 -29.36 18.54
C LYS A 169 41.27 -28.93 19.01
N VAL A 170 41.55 -27.63 19.04
CA VAL A 170 42.82 -27.05 19.49
C VAL A 170 42.60 -26.29 20.79
N ARG A 171 43.37 -26.66 21.84
CA ARG A 171 43.34 -26.01 23.14
C ARG A 171 44.68 -25.35 23.44
N ALA A 172 44.67 -24.07 23.80
CA ALA A 172 45.83 -23.41 24.39
C ALA A 172 46.00 -23.90 25.84
N ILE A 173 47.16 -24.47 26.17
CA ILE A 173 47.51 -24.89 27.53
C ILE A 173 48.43 -23.82 28.10
N THR A 174 47.90 -22.96 28.97
CA THR A 174 48.69 -22.01 29.74
C THR A 174 49.14 -22.67 31.05
N GLY A 175 50.36 -23.20 31.06
CA GLY A 175 51.00 -23.82 32.21
C GLY A 175 52.48 -24.05 31.91
N ALA A 176 53.36 -23.62 32.82
CA ALA A 176 54.78 -23.37 32.62
C ALA A 176 55.68 -24.61 32.40
N ASP A 177 55.24 -25.64 31.66
CA ASP A 177 56.11 -26.81 31.42
C ASP A 177 55.80 -27.63 30.16
N SER A 178 55.48 -26.97 29.04
CA SER A 178 55.54 -27.66 27.73
C SER A 178 55.99 -26.73 26.61
N SER A 179 57.30 -26.73 26.35
CA SER A 179 57.94 -26.05 25.22
C SER A 179 57.72 -26.74 23.86
N LYS A 180 56.87 -27.78 23.79
CA LYS A 180 56.67 -28.61 22.59
C LYS A 180 55.18 -28.86 22.33
N LEU A 181 54.80 -28.79 21.05
CA LEU A 181 53.48 -29.18 20.55
C LEU A 181 53.22 -30.66 20.86
N LYS A 182 52.08 -30.97 21.49
CA LYS A 182 51.63 -32.35 21.76
C LYS A 182 50.34 -32.62 21.00
N ILE A 183 50.37 -33.57 20.07
CA ILE A 183 49.20 -34.07 19.36
C ILE A 183 48.72 -35.34 20.06
N LYS A 184 47.47 -35.36 20.55
CA LYS A 184 46.83 -36.57 21.08
C LYS A 184 45.87 -37.13 20.03
N THR A 185 46.24 -38.23 19.40
CA THR A 185 45.33 -39.03 18.58
C THR A 185 44.70 -40.12 19.45
N LYS A 186 43.38 -40.29 19.37
CA LYS A 186 42.70 -41.42 20.01
C LYS A 186 42.62 -42.52 18.96
N ASN A 187 43.46 -43.54 19.06
CA ASN A 187 43.30 -44.74 18.24
C ASN A 187 42.08 -45.49 18.77
N ASN A 188 40.98 -45.45 18.03
CA ASN A 188 39.91 -46.42 18.19
C ASN A 188 40.37 -47.69 17.47
N ASN A 189 40.97 -48.62 18.19
CA ASN A 189 41.16 -49.98 17.68
C ASN A 189 39.83 -50.72 17.86
N ASN A 190 39.17 -50.98 16.72
CA ASN A 190 38.00 -51.84 16.46
C ASN A 190 36.95 -51.97 17.57
#